data_AF-A0A1E3LAN5-F1
#
_entry.id   AF-A0A1E3LAN5-F1
#
_cell.length_a   1.000
_cell.length_b   1.000
_cell.length_c   1.000
_cell.angle_alpha   90.00
_cell.angle_beta   90.00
_cell.angle_gamma   90.00
#
_symmetry.space_group_name_H-M   'P 1'
#
loop_
_entity.id
_entity.type
_entity.pdbx_description
1 polymer ?
#
loop_
_entity_poly.entity_id
_entity_poly.type
_entity_poly.pdbx_seq_one_letter_code
_entity_poly.pdbx_strand_id
1 'polypeptide(L)'
;MYGVEKGLDGGIGRKHYIDYRFRARMTPCRIDDFRILKEEQSLAPKMPADEEQSFRETLRTHEKYSNAVGGQDNSAIRRKVKGGLEWATRVADKHVHFVLDSLDIDAVVNKNFSVDVPSGSSDNLAPGETKNRSFTGAELRWLYRNKDDPRVQKNVHFWMNRQQVPPPWQEYKKEEMVMTDNGPEYKTETADVEKLWGNYVPKRKPE
;
A
#
# COMPACT_ATOMS: atom_id res chain seq x y z
N MET A 1 -2.93 7.29 4.34
CA MET A 1 -3.45 5.97 4.76
C MET A 1 -3.50 5.02 3.57
N TYR A 2 -3.07 3.78 3.77
CA TYR A 2 -2.96 2.73 2.76
C TYR A 2 -3.75 1.48 3.16
N GLY A 3 -4.17 0.67 2.20
CA GLY A 3 -5.04 -0.49 2.43
C GLY A 3 -6.09 -0.66 1.32
N VAL A 4 -6.89 -1.71 1.38
CA VAL A 4 -8.00 -1.92 0.44
C VAL A 4 -9.08 -0.85 0.66
N GLU A 5 -9.68 -0.31 -0.41
CA GLU A 5 -10.60 0.83 -0.29
C GLU A 5 -11.90 0.49 0.46
N LYS A 6 -12.53 -0.61 0.06
CA LYS A 6 -13.70 -1.23 0.71
C LYS A 6 -13.29 -2.66 1.07
N GLY A 7 -13.66 -3.14 2.26
CA GLY A 7 -13.39 -4.54 2.58
C GLY A 7 -14.14 -5.46 1.62
N LEU A 8 -13.58 -6.65 1.39
CA LEU A 8 -14.29 -7.70 0.68
C LEU A 8 -15.53 -8.09 1.50
N ASP A 9 -16.64 -8.35 0.83
CA ASP A 9 -17.88 -8.90 1.41
C ASP A 9 -18.44 -8.14 2.64
N GLY A 10 -18.29 -6.81 2.68
CA GLY A 10 -18.77 -5.98 3.79
C GLY A 10 -17.76 -5.79 4.94
N GLY A 11 -16.52 -6.26 4.77
CA GLY A 11 -15.42 -6.08 5.73
C GLY A 11 -14.93 -4.64 5.92
N ILE A 12 -14.00 -4.47 6.86
CA ILE A 12 -13.50 -3.16 7.30
C ILE A 12 -12.39 -2.64 6.36
N GLY A 13 -12.75 -1.90 5.31
CA GLY A 13 -11.75 -1.27 4.41
C GLY A 13 -11.14 0.03 4.96
N ARG A 14 -10.14 0.60 4.25
CA ARG A 14 -9.48 1.87 4.63
C ARG A 14 -10.48 3.02 4.84
N LYS A 15 -11.56 3.06 4.05
CA LYS A 15 -12.60 4.09 4.17
C LYS A 15 -13.25 4.07 5.55
N HIS A 16 -13.52 2.87 6.08
CA HIS A 16 -14.09 2.72 7.42
C HIS A 16 -13.15 3.29 8.49
N TYR A 17 -11.85 3.01 8.40
CA TYR A 17 -10.86 3.57 9.32
C TYR A 17 -10.81 5.10 9.28
N ILE A 18 -10.80 5.69 8.08
CA ILE A 18 -10.85 7.15 7.93
C ILE A 18 -12.10 7.71 8.62
N ASP A 19 -13.26 7.13 8.33
CA ASP A 19 -14.55 7.65 8.77
C ASP A 19 -14.80 7.44 10.28
N TYR A 20 -14.37 6.33 10.87
CA TYR A 20 -14.63 5.99 12.28
C TYR A 20 -13.49 6.32 13.25
N ARG A 21 -12.22 6.10 12.86
CA ARG A 21 -11.09 6.23 13.79
C ARG A 21 -10.45 7.61 13.75
N PHE A 22 -10.28 8.15 12.55
CA PHE A 22 -9.49 9.36 12.36
C PHE A 22 -10.33 10.63 12.32
N ARG A 23 -11.54 10.65 11.72
CA ARG A 23 -12.37 11.88 11.67
C ARG A 23 -12.58 12.59 13.02
N ALA A 24 -12.58 11.88 14.14
CA ALA A 24 -12.71 12.49 15.46
C ALA A 24 -11.45 13.21 15.97
N ARG A 25 -10.28 13.01 15.34
CA ARG A 25 -8.97 13.52 15.84
C ARG A 25 -8.04 14.10 14.75
N MET A 26 -8.18 13.70 13.49
CA MET A 26 -7.34 14.14 12.36
C MET A 26 -7.98 13.77 11.00
N THR A 27 -7.82 14.60 9.98
CA THR A 27 -8.15 14.21 8.59
C THR A 27 -6.93 13.54 7.96
N PRO A 28 -6.92 12.21 7.72
CA PRO A 28 -5.78 11.54 7.12
C PRO A 28 -5.71 11.86 5.63
N CYS A 29 -4.53 12.25 5.14
CA CYS A 29 -4.30 12.42 3.70
C CYS A 29 -3.96 11.09 3.01
N ARG A 30 -4.17 11.04 1.69
CA ARG A 30 -3.72 9.98 0.80
C ARG A 30 -2.55 10.49 -0.03
N ILE A 31 -1.64 9.59 -0.42
CA ILE A 31 -0.55 9.97 -1.32
C ILE A 31 -1.08 10.44 -2.69
N ASP A 32 -2.26 9.96 -3.06
CA ASP A 32 -2.99 10.35 -4.27
C ASP A 32 -3.51 11.79 -4.22
N ASP A 33 -3.56 12.42 -3.04
CA ASP A 33 -3.98 13.82 -2.89
C ASP A 33 -2.88 14.82 -3.31
N PHE A 34 -1.63 14.36 -3.44
CA PHE A 34 -0.51 15.17 -3.93
C PHE A 34 -0.40 15.11 -5.45
N ARG A 35 -0.31 16.26 -6.12
CA ARG A 35 -0.36 16.36 -7.58
C ARG A 35 1.02 16.18 -8.22
N ILE A 36 1.50 14.94 -8.30
CA ILE A 36 2.84 14.61 -8.78
C ILE A 36 2.83 14.21 -10.26
N LEU A 37 1.85 13.42 -10.68
CA LEU A 37 1.72 12.90 -12.04
C LEU A 37 1.24 14.00 -12.99
N LYS A 38 1.37 13.79 -14.29
CA LYS A 38 1.01 14.81 -15.28
C LYS A 38 -0.49 15.13 -15.28
N GLU A 39 -1.32 14.10 -15.19
CA GLU A 39 -2.78 14.22 -15.18
C GLU A 39 -3.30 14.96 -13.94
N GLU A 40 -2.54 14.95 -12.85
CA GLU A 40 -2.94 15.54 -11.57
C GLU A 40 -2.66 17.05 -11.52
N GLN A 41 -1.80 17.56 -12.39
CA GLN A 41 -1.38 18.97 -12.37
C GLN A 41 -2.50 19.95 -12.71
N SER A 42 -3.49 19.51 -13.49
CA SER A 42 -4.68 20.32 -13.83
C SER A 42 -5.74 20.30 -12.71
N LEU A 43 -5.59 19.44 -11.70
CA LEU A 43 -6.55 19.32 -10.61
C LEU A 43 -6.35 20.41 -9.56
N ALA A 44 -7.44 20.79 -8.89
CA ALA A 44 -7.39 21.67 -7.73
C ALA A 44 -6.50 21.07 -6.63
N PRO A 45 -5.67 21.88 -5.96
CA PRO A 45 -4.82 21.40 -4.88
C PRO A 45 -5.67 20.87 -3.72
N LYS A 46 -5.31 19.70 -3.20
CA LYS A 46 -5.91 19.10 -1.99
C LYS A 46 -4.97 19.14 -0.78
N MET A 47 -3.68 19.33 -1.02
CA MET A 47 -2.63 19.36 -0.02
C MET A 47 -1.96 20.74 0.03
N PRO A 48 -1.36 21.12 1.18
CA PRO A 48 -0.54 22.32 1.28
C PRO A 48 0.58 22.35 0.23
N ALA A 49 0.85 23.52 -0.33
CA ALA A 49 1.79 23.69 -1.43
C ALA A 49 3.24 23.36 -1.05
N ASP A 50 3.62 23.67 0.19
CA ASP A 50 4.93 23.36 0.78
C ASP A 50 5.14 21.85 0.94
N GLU A 51 4.14 21.11 1.44
CA GLU A 51 4.22 19.65 1.52
C GLU A 51 4.29 19.02 0.12
N GLU A 52 3.48 19.49 -0.83
CA GLU A 52 3.50 19.00 -2.21
C GLU A 52 4.86 19.28 -2.88
N GLN A 53 5.44 20.46 -2.65
CA GLN A 53 6.76 20.81 -3.16
C GLN A 53 7.87 19.95 -2.51
N SER A 54 7.80 19.74 -1.19
CA SER A 54 8.73 18.86 -0.46
C SER A 54 8.69 17.43 -1.01
N PHE A 55 7.49 16.89 -1.23
CA PHE A 55 7.31 15.57 -1.82
C PHE A 55 7.84 15.52 -3.26
N ARG A 56 7.51 16.52 -4.08
CA ARG A 56 8.01 16.61 -5.46
C ARG A 56 9.53 16.65 -5.53
N GLU A 57 10.17 17.41 -4.66
CA GLU A 57 11.64 17.50 -4.61
C GLU A 57 12.28 16.20 -4.18
N THR A 58 11.69 15.52 -3.20
CA THR A 58 12.13 14.19 -2.77
C THR A 58 12.09 13.20 -3.93
N LEU A 59 11.02 13.22 -4.73
CA LEU A 59 10.95 12.35 -5.91
C LEU A 59 12.00 12.75 -6.96
N ARG A 60 12.10 14.04 -7.29
CA ARG A 60 13.00 14.55 -8.33
C ARG A 60 14.46 14.17 -8.08
N THR A 61 14.91 14.24 -6.83
CA THR A 61 16.29 13.97 -6.42
C THR A 61 16.56 12.47 -6.19
N HIS A 62 15.52 11.65 -6.04
CA HIS A 62 15.66 10.22 -5.78
C HIS A 62 15.95 9.45 -7.08
N GLU A 63 17.09 8.75 -7.12
CA GLU A 63 17.57 7.97 -8.27
C GLU A 63 16.48 7.08 -8.90
N LYS A 64 15.76 6.35 -8.05
CA LYS A 64 14.69 5.43 -8.46
C LYS A 64 13.31 6.05 -8.71
N TYR A 65 12.96 7.19 -8.11
CA TYR A 65 11.57 7.67 -8.14
C TYR A 65 11.36 8.96 -8.93
N SER A 66 12.44 9.57 -9.43
CA SER A 66 12.42 10.77 -10.27
C SER A 66 11.41 10.72 -11.43
N ASN A 67 11.35 9.60 -12.15
CA ASN A 67 10.42 9.41 -13.26
C ASN A 67 8.92 9.41 -12.86
N ALA A 68 8.58 9.48 -11.57
CA ALA A 68 7.21 9.71 -11.15
C ALA A 68 6.75 11.15 -11.47
N VAL A 69 7.66 12.13 -11.38
CA VAL A 69 7.31 13.55 -11.54
C VAL A 69 6.93 13.82 -12.99
N GLY A 70 5.65 14.14 -13.23
CA GLY A 70 5.13 14.33 -14.60
C GLY A 70 5.04 13.05 -15.44
N GLY A 71 5.20 11.87 -14.82
CA GLY A 71 4.96 10.60 -15.49
C GLY A 71 3.46 10.31 -15.64
N GLN A 72 3.12 9.43 -16.59
CA GLN A 72 1.73 9.11 -16.98
C GLN A 72 1.43 7.61 -16.99
N ASP A 73 2.47 6.78 -16.93
CA ASP A 73 2.33 5.32 -17.03
C ASP A 73 2.16 4.68 -15.65
N ASN A 74 1.79 3.40 -15.65
CA ASN A 74 1.67 2.62 -14.41
C ASN A 74 3.01 2.57 -13.63
N SER A 75 4.15 2.65 -14.32
CA SER A 75 5.46 2.74 -13.67
C SER A 75 5.59 4.00 -12.82
N ALA A 76 5.17 5.15 -13.34
CA ALA A 76 5.15 6.43 -12.65
C ALA A 76 4.26 6.40 -11.42
N ILE A 77 3.04 5.84 -11.51
CA ILE A 77 2.15 5.68 -10.36
C ILE A 77 2.83 4.83 -9.28
N ARG A 78 3.41 3.68 -9.66
CA ARG A 78 4.12 2.80 -8.70
C ARG A 78 5.33 3.49 -8.07
N ARG A 79 6.03 4.36 -8.82
CA ARG A 79 7.15 5.14 -8.28
C ARG A 79 6.67 6.21 -7.33
N LYS A 80 5.59 6.94 -7.67
CA LYS A 80 4.95 7.93 -6.80
C LYS A 80 4.58 7.31 -5.45
N VAL A 81 3.87 6.18 -5.44
CA VAL A 81 3.39 5.60 -4.17
C VAL A 81 4.54 5.13 -3.27
N LYS A 82 5.60 4.53 -3.83
CA LYS A 82 6.79 4.10 -3.06
C LYS A 82 7.63 5.29 -2.60
N GLY A 83 7.85 6.27 -3.48
CA GLY A 83 8.52 7.51 -3.12
C GLY A 83 7.72 8.34 -2.12
N GLY A 84 6.40 8.15 -2.07
CA GLY A 84 5.54 8.69 -1.03
C GLY A 84 5.83 8.11 0.34
N LEU A 85 6.07 6.80 0.43
CA LEU A 85 6.51 6.17 1.69
C LEU A 85 7.89 6.68 2.11
N GLU A 86 8.82 6.77 1.16
CA GLU A 86 10.16 7.33 1.35
C GLU A 86 10.06 8.75 1.95
N TRP A 87 9.33 9.64 1.27
CA TRP A 87 9.13 11.02 1.71
C TRP A 87 8.45 11.09 3.08
N ALA A 88 7.32 10.41 3.25
CA ALA A 88 6.55 10.46 4.49
C ALA A 88 7.38 9.96 5.68
N THR A 89 8.09 8.85 5.54
CA THR A 89 8.80 8.23 6.67
C THR A 89 10.18 8.83 6.93
N ARG A 90 10.94 9.21 5.89
CA ARG A 90 12.35 9.63 6.03
C ARG A 90 12.58 11.13 5.96
N VAL A 91 11.68 11.88 5.33
CA VAL A 91 11.84 13.32 5.08
C VAL A 91 10.84 14.14 5.89
N ALA A 92 9.55 13.81 5.80
CA ALA A 92 8.47 14.59 6.42
C ALA A 92 8.13 14.15 7.86
N ASP A 93 8.73 13.05 8.34
CA ASP A 93 8.48 12.44 9.67
C ASP A 93 6.98 12.27 9.97
N LYS A 94 6.22 11.80 8.97
CA LYS A 94 4.76 11.61 9.04
C LYS A 94 4.41 10.16 9.31
N HIS A 95 3.36 9.97 10.12
CA HIS A 95 2.80 8.64 10.37
C HIS A 95 2.07 8.09 9.14
N VAL A 96 2.48 6.89 8.74
CA VAL A 96 1.90 6.09 7.67
C VAL A 96 1.06 4.98 8.28
N HIS A 97 -0.25 5.01 8.03
CA HIS A 97 -1.18 3.99 8.50
C HIS A 97 -1.50 2.98 7.38
N PHE A 98 -1.22 1.70 7.63
CA PHE A 98 -1.56 0.56 6.77
C PHE A 98 -2.69 -0.26 7.36
N VAL A 99 -3.78 -0.39 6.62
CA VAL A 99 -4.91 -1.27 6.94
C VAL A 99 -4.69 -2.61 6.26
N LEU A 100 -4.61 -3.67 7.05
CA LEU A 100 -4.36 -5.05 6.61
C LEU A 100 -5.67 -5.82 6.35
N ASP A 101 -6.80 -5.30 6.83
CA ASP A 101 -8.11 -5.91 6.62
C ASP A 101 -8.37 -6.17 5.12
N SER A 102 -8.85 -7.38 4.81
CA SER A 102 -9.12 -7.86 3.45
C SER A 102 -7.90 -7.86 2.51
N LEU A 103 -6.69 -7.70 3.02
CA LEU A 103 -5.47 -7.83 2.23
C LEU A 103 -4.97 -9.28 2.27
N ASP A 104 -4.93 -9.93 1.10
CA ASP A 104 -4.29 -11.23 0.97
C ASP A 104 -2.76 -11.07 1.00
N ILE A 105 -2.15 -11.29 2.17
CA ILE A 105 -0.70 -11.15 2.37
C ILE A 105 0.08 -12.20 1.58
N ASP A 106 -0.42 -13.43 1.46
CA ASP A 106 0.13 -14.45 0.57
C ASP A 106 0.21 -13.92 -0.85
N ALA A 107 -0.85 -13.27 -1.32
CA ALA A 107 -0.86 -12.70 -2.65
C ALA A 107 0.08 -11.50 -2.83
N VAL A 108 0.27 -10.72 -1.78
CA VAL A 108 1.24 -9.63 -1.75
C VAL A 108 2.67 -10.17 -1.84
N VAL A 109 3.02 -11.19 -1.06
CA VAL A 109 4.37 -11.76 -1.03
C VAL A 109 4.69 -12.44 -2.35
N ASN A 110 3.79 -13.31 -2.81
CA ASN A 110 3.97 -14.10 -4.03
C ASN A 110 3.79 -13.29 -5.31
N LYS A 111 3.30 -12.04 -5.21
CA LYS A 111 2.97 -11.21 -6.38
C LYS A 111 2.00 -11.93 -7.32
N ASN A 112 1.00 -12.62 -6.78
CA ASN A 112 0.02 -13.38 -7.57
C ASN A 112 -1.39 -12.74 -7.65
N PHE A 113 -1.64 -11.59 -6.99
CA PHE A 113 -2.92 -10.84 -7.09
C PHE A 113 -3.32 -10.60 -8.55
N SER A 114 -4.35 -11.30 -9.03
CA SER A 114 -4.92 -11.15 -10.36
C SER A 114 -6.01 -10.08 -10.31
N VAL A 115 -5.90 -9.08 -11.19
CA VAL A 115 -7.03 -8.25 -11.60
C VAL A 115 -7.18 -8.42 -13.09
N ASP A 116 -8.42 -8.50 -13.56
CA ASP A 116 -8.74 -8.57 -14.98
C ASP A 116 -8.08 -7.38 -15.68
N VAL A 117 -7.32 -7.66 -16.74
CA VAL A 117 -6.62 -6.65 -17.51
C VAL A 117 -7.67 -5.87 -18.32
N PRO A 118 -7.83 -4.56 -18.13
CA PRO A 118 -8.73 -3.79 -18.98
C PRO A 118 -8.21 -3.82 -20.42
N SER A 119 -9.11 -4.09 -21.37
CA SER A 119 -8.85 -4.06 -22.81
C SER A 119 -8.15 -2.74 -23.20
N GLY A 120 -6.95 -2.80 -23.77
CA GLY A 120 -6.16 -1.63 -24.17
C GLY A 120 -4.93 -1.32 -23.31
N SER A 121 -4.55 -2.21 -22.38
CA SER A 121 -3.28 -2.09 -21.65
C SER A 121 -2.08 -2.27 -22.60
N SER A 122 -1.18 -1.28 -22.69
CA SER A 122 0.00 -1.24 -23.57
C SER A 122 1.13 -2.22 -23.22
N ASP A 123 0.83 -3.28 -22.47
CA ASP A 123 1.79 -4.28 -22.04
C ASP A 123 1.68 -5.48 -22.98
N ASN A 124 2.80 -5.92 -23.58
CA ASN A 124 2.91 -7.14 -24.38
C ASN A 124 2.66 -8.39 -23.51
N LEU A 125 1.40 -8.64 -23.16
CA LEU A 125 0.95 -9.83 -22.45
C LEU A 125 0.24 -10.74 -23.44
N ALA A 126 0.48 -12.04 -23.36
CA ALA A 126 -0.26 -13.01 -24.17
C ALA A 126 -1.76 -12.98 -23.76
N PRO A 127 -2.69 -13.23 -24.69
CA PRO A 127 -4.10 -13.40 -24.36
C PRO A 127 -4.25 -14.47 -23.25
N GLY A 128 -4.78 -14.08 -22.09
CA GLY A 128 -4.92 -14.96 -20.91
C GLY A 128 -3.91 -14.70 -19.78
N GLU A 129 -2.90 -13.84 -19.97
CA GLU A 129 -1.99 -13.45 -18.89
C GLU A 129 -2.58 -12.31 -18.03
N THR A 130 -2.76 -12.57 -16.74
CA THR A 130 -3.17 -11.54 -15.77
C THR A 130 -1.92 -10.83 -15.22
N LYS A 131 -1.89 -9.49 -15.32
CA LYS A 131 -0.81 -8.69 -14.74
C LYS A 131 -1.22 -8.16 -13.37
N ASN A 132 -0.46 -8.56 -12.35
CA ASN A 132 -0.68 -8.14 -10.97
C ASN A 132 -0.46 -6.64 -10.75
N ARG A 133 -1.49 -5.94 -10.26
CA ARG A 133 -1.50 -4.47 -10.12
C ARG A 133 -2.05 -3.96 -8.77
N SER A 134 -1.71 -4.61 -7.64
CA SER A 134 -1.98 -4.00 -6.32
C SER A 134 -0.89 -2.98 -5.94
N PHE A 135 -1.24 -1.68 -5.88
CA PHE A 135 -0.38 -0.63 -5.34
C PHE A 135 -0.06 -0.90 -3.86
N THR A 136 -1.09 -1.25 -3.07
CA THR A 136 -0.96 -1.66 -1.66
C THR A 136 0.05 -2.79 -1.47
N GLY A 137 0.02 -3.82 -2.33
CA GLY A 137 1.03 -4.89 -2.27
C GLY A 137 2.44 -4.42 -2.63
N ALA A 138 2.58 -3.46 -3.57
CA ALA A 138 3.89 -2.90 -3.91
C ALA A 138 4.48 -2.03 -2.79
N GLU A 139 3.62 -1.30 -2.10
CA GLU A 139 3.96 -0.49 -0.93
C GLU A 139 4.35 -1.38 0.26
N LEU A 140 3.58 -2.43 0.56
CA LEU A 140 3.89 -3.33 1.67
C LEU A 140 5.23 -4.07 1.46
N ARG A 141 5.52 -4.48 0.22
CA ARG A 141 6.84 -5.02 -0.15
C ARG A 141 7.96 -3.98 -0.12
N TRP A 142 7.64 -2.68 -0.24
CA TRP A 142 8.63 -1.63 0.02
C TRP A 142 8.93 -1.54 1.51
N LEU A 143 7.89 -1.58 2.36
CA LEU A 143 8.04 -1.55 3.81
C LEU A 143 8.86 -2.74 4.31
N TYR A 144 8.57 -3.96 3.88
CA TYR A 144 9.35 -5.15 4.26
C TYR A 144 10.84 -5.01 3.91
N ARG A 145 11.18 -4.41 2.77
CA ARG A 145 12.58 -4.20 2.35
C ARG A 145 13.30 -3.13 3.16
N ASN A 146 12.56 -2.23 3.80
CA ASN A 146 13.10 -1.15 4.64
C ASN A 146 12.70 -1.34 6.12
N LYS A 147 12.32 -2.57 6.52
CA LYS A 147 11.78 -2.87 7.85
C LYS A 147 12.78 -2.62 8.97
N ASP A 148 14.07 -2.61 8.65
CA ASP A 148 15.17 -2.43 9.60
C ASP A 148 15.59 -0.95 9.73
N ASP A 149 14.99 -0.04 8.95
CA ASP A 149 15.24 1.40 9.05
C ASP A 149 14.46 1.98 10.25
N PRO A 150 15.13 2.61 11.24
CA PRO A 150 14.47 3.16 12.43
C PRO A 150 13.42 4.24 12.12
N ARG A 151 13.61 5.04 11.05
CA ARG A 151 12.64 6.07 10.64
C ARG A 151 11.38 5.43 10.09
N VAL A 152 11.54 4.35 9.33
CA VAL A 152 10.41 3.57 8.80
C VAL A 152 9.67 2.88 9.95
N GLN A 153 10.39 2.24 10.88
CA GLN A 153 9.78 1.58 12.05
C GLN A 153 8.99 2.56 12.93
N LYS A 154 9.56 3.74 13.22
CA LYS A 154 8.91 4.78 14.02
C LYS A 154 7.61 5.27 13.38
N ASN A 155 7.60 5.44 12.07
CA ASN A 155 6.55 6.16 11.37
C ASN A 155 5.46 5.27 10.76
N VAL A 156 5.63 3.95 10.72
CA VAL A 156 4.66 3.04 10.07
C VAL A 156 3.85 2.27 11.11
N HIS A 157 2.52 2.36 10.99
CA HIS A 157 1.56 1.70 11.88
C HIS A 157 0.63 0.78 11.10
N PHE A 158 0.48 -0.46 11.56
CA PHE A 158 -0.41 -1.45 10.96
C PHE A 158 -1.71 -1.60 11.75
N TRP A 159 -2.79 -1.87 11.05
CA TRP A 159 -4.14 -1.95 11.60
C TRP A 159 -4.85 -3.19 11.06
N MET A 160 -5.52 -3.92 11.93
CA MET A 160 -6.39 -5.06 11.61
C MET A 160 -7.55 -5.05 12.61
N ASN A 161 -8.78 -5.22 12.16
CA ASN A 161 -9.98 -5.25 13.02
C ASN A 161 -10.08 -4.08 14.01
N ARG A 162 -9.73 -2.88 13.55
CA ARG A 162 -9.74 -1.61 14.30
C ARG A 162 -8.68 -1.53 15.41
N GLN A 163 -7.79 -2.51 15.52
CA GLN A 163 -6.70 -2.52 16.48
C GLN A 163 -5.36 -2.32 15.78
N GLN A 164 -4.43 -1.63 16.46
CA GLN A 164 -3.06 -1.53 15.97
C GLN A 164 -2.39 -2.89 16.20
N VAL A 165 -1.73 -3.41 15.18
CA VAL A 165 -1.06 -4.71 15.20
C VAL A 165 0.42 -4.56 14.84
N PRO A 166 1.28 -5.55 15.16
CA PRO A 166 2.62 -5.61 14.61
C PRO A 166 2.62 -5.67 13.08
N PRO A 167 3.77 -5.37 12.44
CA PRO A 167 3.94 -5.61 11.01
C PRO A 167 3.65 -7.06 10.61
N PRO A 168 3.15 -7.30 9.39
CA PRO A 168 2.71 -8.63 8.94
C PRO A 168 3.85 -9.66 8.78
N TRP A 169 5.10 -9.23 8.86
CA TRP A 169 6.28 -10.11 8.88
C TRP A 169 6.75 -10.46 10.30
N GLN A 170 6.10 -9.91 11.33
CA GLN A 170 6.30 -10.29 12.74
C GLN A 170 5.12 -11.11 13.24
N GLU A 171 3.89 -10.68 12.93
CA GLU A 171 2.68 -11.41 13.27
C GLU A 171 1.62 -11.15 12.19
N TYR A 172 0.98 -12.21 11.70
CA TYR A 172 -0.15 -12.10 10.79
C TYR A 172 -1.19 -13.16 11.09
N LYS A 173 -2.44 -12.71 11.24
CA LYS A 173 -3.61 -13.55 11.46
C LYS A 173 -4.49 -13.45 10.24
N LYS A 174 -4.63 -14.57 9.53
CA LYS A 174 -5.54 -14.69 8.40
C LYS A 174 -6.94 -14.90 8.95
N GLU A 175 -7.87 -14.08 8.49
CA GLU A 175 -9.29 -14.30 8.73
C GLU A 175 -9.93 -14.85 7.48
N GLU A 176 -10.59 -15.99 7.63
CA GLU A 176 -11.29 -16.65 6.54
C GLU A 176 -12.75 -16.86 6.95
N MET A 177 -13.66 -16.35 6.13
CA MET A 177 -15.07 -16.62 6.27
C MET A 177 -15.36 -17.98 5.62
N VAL A 178 -15.82 -18.92 6.43
CA VAL A 178 -16.22 -20.24 5.98
C VAL A 178 -17.74 -20.33 6.07
N MET A 179 -18.37 -20.73 4.97
CA MET A 179 -19.80 -21.05 4.97
C MET A 179 -19.99 -22.40 5.65
N THR A 180 -20.73 -22.41 6.75
CA THR A 180 -21.16 -23.64 7.45
C THR A 180 -22.66 -23.82 7.32
N ASP A 181 -23.17 -25.00 7.70
CA ASP A 181 -24.61 -25.27 7.73
C ASP A 181 -25.38 -24.30 8.66
N ASN A 182 -24.69 -23.65 9.61
CA ASN A 182 -25.25 -22.68 10.55
C ASN A 182 -25.07 -21.21 10.11
N GLY A 183 -24.52 -20.97 8.91
CA GLY A 183 -24.23 -19.64 8.37
C GLY A 183 -22.73 -19.33 8.26
N PRO A 184 -22.36 -18.06 7.97
CA PRO A 184 -20.97 -17.66 7.83
C PRO A 184 -20.26 -17.64 9.20
N GLU A 185 -19.22 -18.45 9.36
CA GLU A 185 -18.32 -18.43 10.51
C GLU A 185 -16.96 -17.85 10.11
N TYR A 186 -16.37 -17.02 10.98
CA TYR A 186 -15.03 -16.48 10.76
C TYR A 186 -14.01 -17.32 11.53
N LYS A 187 -13.05 -17.92 10.81
CA LYS A 187 -11.92 -18.62 11.40
C LYS A 187 -10.69 -17.75 11.34
N THR A 188 -9.96 -17.68 12.46
CA THR A 188 -8.68 -16.98 12.53
C THR A 188 -7.56 -18.00 12.60
N GLU A 189 -6.64 -17.95 11.64
CA GLU A 189 -5.44 -18.77 11.61
C GLU A 189 -4.20 -17.88 11.74
N THR A 190 -3.25 -18.26 12.60
CA THR A 190 -1.97 -17.55 12.69
C THR A 190 -1.04 -18.09 11.61
N ALA A 191 -0.59 -17.21 10.71
CA ALA A 191 0.29 -17.59 9.62
C ALA A 191 1.73 -17.81 10.11
N ASP A 192 2.44 -18.77 9.50
CA ASP A 192 3.89 -18.89 9.62
C ASP A 192 4.55 -17.76 8.81
N VAL A 193 4.76 -16.61 9.49
CA VAL A 193 5.25 -15.39 8.86
C VAL A 193 6.70 -15.51 8.36
N GLU A 194 7.53 -16.32 9.02
CA GLU A 194 8.92 -16.56 8.58
C GLU A 194 8.93 -17.31 7.25
N LYS A 195 8.12 -18.37 7.14
CA LYS A 195 7.96 -19.10 5.88
C LYS A 195 7.34 -18.21 4.81
N LEU A 196 6.30 -17.45 5.17
CA LEU A 196 5.58 -16.59 4.25
C LEU A 196 6.49 -15.51 3.64
N TRP A 197 7.11 -14.68 4.48
CA TRP A 197 7.96 -13.58 4.03
C TRP A 197 9.38 -14.02 3.64
N GLY A 198 9.84 -15.19 4.10
CA GLY A 198 11.08 -15.82 3.66
C GLY A 198 11.08 -16.18 2.17
N ASN A 199 9.90 -16.50 1.62
CA ASN A 199 9.73 -16.72 0.17
C ASN A 199 9.86 -15.42 -0.64
N TYR A 200 9.76 -14.26 -0.02
CA TYR A 200 9.91 -12.99 -0.72
C TYR A 200 11.38 -12.71 -1.05
N VAL A 201 11.76 -12.95 -2.31
CA VAL A 201 13.08 -12.55 -2.83
C VAL A 201 12.96 -11.20 -3.57
N PRO A 202 13.59 -10.12 -3.04
CA PRO A 202 13.71 -8.86 -3.78
C PRO A 202 14.53 -9.07 -5.06
N LYS A 203 14.06 -8.57 -6.20
CA LYS A 203 14.82 -8.64 -7.47
C LYS A 203 16.14 -7.81 -7.44
N ARG A 204 16.32 -6.96 -6.43
CA ARG A 204 17.56 -6.19 -6.17
C ARG A 204 17.74 -6.08 -4.65
N LYS A 205 18.98 -6.22 -4.17
CA LYS A 205 19.33 -6.01 -2.75
C LYS A 205 18.85 -4.61 -2.29
N PRO A 206 18.41 -4.46 -1.03
CA PRO A 206 18.34 -3.13 -0.41
C PRO A 206 19.75 -2.52 -0.43
N GLU A 207 19.83 -1.21 -0.66
CA GLU A 207 21.02 -0.41 -0.34
C GLU A 207 21.13 -0.24 1.18
#